data_AF-A0A4P7WSJ2-F1
#
_entry.id   AF-A0A4P7WSJ2-F1
#
_cell.length_a   1.000
_cell.length_b   1.000
_cell.length_c   1.000
_cell.angle_alpha   90.00
_cell.angle_beta   90.00
_cell.angle_gamma   90.00
#
_symmetry.space_group_name_H-M   'P 1'
#
loop_
_entity.id
_entity.type
_entity.pdbx_description
1 polymer ?
#
loop_
_entity_poly.entity_id
_entity_poly.type
_entity_poly.pdbx_seq_one_letter_code
_entity_poly.pdbx_strand_id
1 'polypeptide(L)'
;MNRTKAMPILFFALILLMAFDLSPEKQFDKNEQILVSFEVKDKGQIDICNNFTINFVSDSKVYKSQVKDCILLIPKFPKKLKTIIIEFRFENYILKFDDIKTDWLNLNQKMNWNFKIDFPPFDEELNNETLNKEDLKMIYYFQFNPLERGEGIEIINPIY
;
A
#
# COMPACT_ATOMS: atom_id res chain seq x y z
N MET A 1 21.62 -47.67 -62.22
CA MET A 1 20.38 -46.93 -61.87
C MET A 1 20.20 -47.06 -60.36
N ASN A 2 20.34 -45.94 -59.65
CA ASN A 2 19.93 -45.64 -58.26
C ASN A 2 20.92 -44.64 -57.66
N ARG A 3 20.57 -43.36 -57.83
CA ARG A 3 21.21 -42.21 -57.17
C ARG A 3 20.47 -41.97 -55.86
N THR A 4 21.12 -42.19 -54.73
CA THR A 4 20.62 -41.75 -53.42
C THR A 4 21.18 -40.35 -53.17
N LYS A 5 20.28 -39.36 -53.24
CA LYS A 5 20.56 -37.96 -52.92
C LYS A 5 20.61 -37.82 -51.40
N ALA A 6 21.73 -37.36 -50.85
CA ALA A 6 21.80 -36.83 -49.49
C ALA A 6 21.49 -35.32 -49.53
N MET A 7 20.49 -34.90 -48.76
CA MET A 7 20.01 -33.52 -48.65
C MET A 7 20.60 -32.92 -47.36
N PRO A 8 21.22 -31.73 -47.38
CA PRO A 8 21.65 -31.05 -46.16
C PRO A 8 20.44 -30.32 -45.57
N ILE A 9 19.97 -30.78 -44.41
CA ILE A 9 18.95 -30.07 -43.63
C ILE A 9 19.67 -28.99 -42.80
N LEU A 10 19.30 -27.76 -43.11
CA LEU A 10 19.45 -26.53 -42.33
C LEU A 10 19.55 -26.78 -40.80
N PHE A 11 20.62 -26.32 -40.17
CA PHE A 11 20.63 -25.95 -38.75
C PHE A 11 20.74 -24.42 -38.66
N PHE A 12 19.62 -23.75 -38.90
CA PHE A 12 19.45 -22.31 -38.77
C PHE A 12 18.38 -22.07 -37.70
N ALA A 13 18.76 -22.10 -36.41
CA ALA A 13 17.98 -21.57 -35.28
C ALA A 13 18.72 -21.80 -33.95
N LEU A 14 19.78 -21.03 -33.69
CA LEU A 14 20.37 -20.90 -32.34
C LEU A 14 20.40 -19.42 -31.91
N ILE A 15 19.30 -18.70 -32.18
CA ILE A 15 19.10 -17.33 -31.72
C ILE A 15 17.63 -17.22 -31.31
N LEU A 16 17.25 -17.71 -30.12
CA LEU A 16 16.01 -17.28 -29.44
C LEU A 16 15.87 -17.75 -27.97
N LEU A 17 16.91 -17.62 -27.15
CA LEU A 17 16.78 -17.76 -25.68
C LEU A 17 17.42 -16.59 -24.93
N MET A 18 17.26 -15.37 -25.48
CA MET A 18 17.38 -14.13 -24.70
C MET A 18 16.01 -13.44 -24.63
N ALA A 19 14.95 -14.23 -24.47
CA ALA A 19 13.65 -13.68 -24.15
C ALA A 19 13.61 -13.35 -22.66
N PHE A 20 13.96 -12.09 -22.36
CA PHE A 20 13.30 -11.27 -21.34
C PHE A 20 13.09 -11.91 -19.96
N ASP A 21 14.15 -11.93 -19.14
CA ASP A 21 13.99 -11.68 -17.71
C ASP A 21 14.26 -10.19 -17.41
N LEU A 22 13.61 -9.31 -18.19
CA LEU A 22 13.37 -7.94 -17.74
C LEU A 22 12.19 -7.98 -16.76
N SER A 23 12.39 -8.64 -15.62
CA SER A 23 11.54 -8.35 -14.46
C SER A 23 11.74 -6.86 -14.20
N PRO A 24 10.71 -6.00 -14.37
CA PRO A 24 10.86 -4.58 -14.12
C PRO A 24 11.31 -4.45 -12.66
N GLU A 25 12.55 -4.00 -12.49
CA GLU A 25 13.11 -3.73 -11.17
C GLU A 25 12.16 -2.75 -10.49
N LYS A 26 11.40 -3.25 -9.51
CA LYS A 26 10.42 -2.44 -8.80
C LYS A 26 11.20 -1.35 -8.08
N GLN A 27 11.11 -0.13 -8.59
CA GLN A 27 11.80 1.01 -8.01
C GLN A 27 10.99 1.49 -6.80
N PHE A 28 11.48 1.22 -5.60
CA PHE A 28 11.00 1.85 -4.37
C PHE A 28 11.70 3.19 -4.19
N ASP A 29 11.01 4.17 -3.63
CA ASP A 29 11.71 5.36 -3.17
C ASP A 29 12.56 5.02 -1.96
N LYS A 30 13.68 5.73 -1.82
CA LYS A 30 14.54 5.64 -0.65
C LYS A 30 13.88 6.43 0.49
N ASN A 31 12.72 5.96 0.91
CA ASN A 31 12.02 6.51 2.06
C ASN A 31 12.75 6.06 3.31
N GLU A 32 12.79 6.95 4.29
CA GLU A 32 13.14 6.58 5.66
C GLU A 32 12.12 5.57 6.21
N GLN A 33 12.48 4.88 7.29
CA GLN A 33 11.72 3.74 7.79
C GLN A 33 10.28 4.11 8.16
N ILE A 34 9.31 3.35 7.63
CA ILE A 34 7.89 3.49 7.95
C ILE A 34 7.46 2.25 8.72
N LEU A 35 7.16 2.44 10.00
CA LEU A 35 6.50 1.42 10.82
C LEU A 35 4.99 1.52 10.63
N VAL A 36 4.31 0.38 10.66
CA VAL A 36 2.85 0.32 10.56
C VAL A 36 2.28 -0.34 11.80
N SER A 37 1.33 0.34 12.44
CA SER A 37 0.56 -0.17 13.56
C SER A 37 -0.91 -0.32 13.18
N PHE A 38 -1.58 -1.28 13.81
CA PHE A 38 -3.01 -1.50 13.63
C PHE A 38 -3.68 -1.69 14.99
N GLU A 39 -4.77 -0.97 15.20
CA GLU A 39 -5.56 -0.99 16.43
C GLU A 39 -7.03 -1.24 16.08
N VAL A 40 -7.69 -2.05 16.91
CA VAL A 40 -9.14 -2.26 16.82
C VAL A 40 -9.71 -2.04 18.21
N LYS A 41 -10.74 -1.20 18.32
CA LYS A 41 -11.43 -0.97 19.60
C LYS A 41 -11.82 -2.29 20.26
N ASP A 42 -11.68 -2.32 21.58
CA ASP A 42 -11.87 -3.48 22.48
C ASP A 42 -10.87 -4.63 22.30
N LYS A 43 -10.09 -4.64 21.20
CA LYS A 43 -8.99 -5.59 21.00
C LYS A 43 -7.61 -4.99 21.32
N GLY A 44 -7.50 -3.66 21.24
CA GLY A 44 -6.24 -2.93 21.40
C GLY A 44 -5.34 -3.05 20.18
N GLN A 45 -4.03 -2.84 20.39
CA GLN A 45 -3.03 -2.94 19.34
C GLN A 45 -2.81 -4.41 18.94
N ILE A 46 -2.84 -4.67 17.63
CA ILE A 46 -2.65 -6.00 17.04
C ILE A 46 -1.26 -6.06 16.41
N ASP A 47 -0.52 -7.15 16.67
CA ASP A 47 0.75 -7.38 15.98
C ASP A 47 0.49 -7.82 14.53
N ILE A 48 0.87 -6.95 13.60
CA ILE A 48 0.70 -7.15 12.17
C ILE A 48 2.04 -7.35 11.44
N CYS A 49 3.17 -7.44 12.15
CA CYS A 49 4.49 -7.42 11.51
C CYS A 49 4.59 -8.44 10.36
N ASN A 50 4.96 -7.94 9.17
CA ASN A 50 5.07 -8.70 7.91
C ASN A 50 3.78 -9.36 7.38
N ASN A 51 2.65 -9.24 8.07
CA ASN A 51 1.40 -9.92 7.74
C ASN A 51 0.31 -8.98 7.20
N PHE A 52 0.68 -7.78 6.76
CA PHE A 52 -0.24 -6.80 6.18
C PHE A 52 0.15 -6.45 4.74
N THR A 53 -0.77 -5.82 4.03
CA THR A 53 -0.52 -5.26 2.70
C THR A 53 -1.10 -3.86 2.61
N ILE A 54 -0.35 -2.93 2.02
CA ILE A 54 -0.87 -1.62 1.63
C ILE A 54 -0.80 -1.48 0.12
N ASN A 55 -1.94 -1.26 -0.50
CA ASN A 55 -2.04 -0.94 -1.91
C ASN A 55 -2.31 0.55 -2.06
N PHE A 56 -1.63 1.17 -3.02
CA PHE A 56 -1.92 2.54 -3.42
C PHE A 56 -2.59 2.50 -4.79
N VAL A 57 -3.80 3.07 -4.92
CA VAL A 57 -4.64 2.92 -6.13
C VAL A 57 -4.94 4.27 -6.76
N SER A 58 -4.71 4.40 -8.07
CA SER A 58 -5.07 5.57 -8.87
C SER A 58 -5.41 5.17 -10.30
N ASP A 59 -6.51 5.69 -10.86
CA ASP A 59 -6.92 5.48 -12.26
C ASP A 59 -6.84 4.00 -12.69
N SER A 60 -7.36 3.09 -11.86
CA SER A 60 -7.30 1.63 -12.06
C SER A 60 -5.90 1.00 -12.02
N LYS A 61 -4.85 1.77 -11.72
CA LYS A 61 -3.50 1.26 -11.45
C LYS A 61 -3.33 1.00 -9.96
N VAL A 62 -2.70 -0.13 -9.65
CA VAL A 62 -2.34 -0.51 -8.28
C VAL A 62 -0.81 -0.48 -8.15
N TYR A 63 -0.32 0.41 -7.29
CA TYR A 63 1.07 0.46 -6.87
C TYR A 63 1.17 -0.32 -5.56
N LYS A 64 1.78 -1.50 -5.61
CA LYS A 64 1.90 -2.39 -4.45
C LYS A 64 3.08 -1.97 -3.58
N SER A 65 2.86 -1.85 -2.27
CA SER A 65 3.96 -1.75 -1.31
C SER A 65 4.72 -3.06 -1.18
N GLN A 66 5.86 -2.99 -0.50
CA GLN A 66 6.54 -4.15 0.06
C GLN A 66 6.62 -4.00 1.58
N VAL A 67 6.56 -5.12 2.29
CA VAL A 67 6.79 -5.17 3.73
C VAL A 67 7.96 -6.09 3.98
N LYS A 68 8.96 -5.61 4.72
CA LYS A 68 10.14 -6.39 5.11
C LYS A 68 10.59 -5.96 6.50
N ASP A 69 10.82 -6.91 7.40
CA ASP A 69 11.28 -6.66 8.77
C ASP A 69 10.40 -5.63 9.50
N CYS A 70 9.07 -5.78 9.36
CA CYS A 70 8.04 -4.86 9.86
C CYS A 70 8.07 -3.42 9.27
N ILE A 71 8.89 -3.17 8.25
CA ILE A 71 9.02 -1.86 7.60
C ILE A 71 8.26 -1.87 6.28
N LEU A 72 7.44 -0.82 6.08
CA LEU A 72 6.76 -0.56 4.82
C LEU A 72 7.67 0.17 3.84
N LEU A 73 7.76 -0.35 2.62
CA LEU A 73 8.40 0.29 1.48
C LEU A 73 7.34 0.77 0.50
N ILE A 74 7.30 2.09 0.28
CA ILE A 74 6.36 2.74 -0.63
C ILE A 74 6.93 2.70 -2.06
N PRO A 75 6.13 2.31 -3.06
CA PRO A 75 6.56 2.33 -4.45
C PRO A 75 6.70 3.76 -4.97
N LYS A 76 7.53 3.97 -6.00
CA LYS A 76 7.57 5.26 -6.69
C LYS A 76 6.27 5.57 -7.41
N PHE A 77 5.78 6.80 -7.26
CA PHE A 77 4.62 7.31 -7.97
C PHE A 77 5.01 8.18 -9.18
N PRO A 78 4.17 8.28 -10.21
CA PRO A 78 4.37 9.26 -11.28
C PRO A 78 4.29 10.70 -10.74
N LYS A 79 5.23 11.57 -11.12
CA LYS A 79 5.32 12.97 -10.63
C LYS A 79 4.05 13.83 -10.78
N LYS A 80 3.15 13.46 -11.70
CA LYS A 80 1.90 14.21 -11.96
C LYS A 80 0.73 13.71 -11.12
N LEU A 81 0.89 12.59 -10.41
CA LEU A 81 -0.16 12.03 -9.57
C LEU A 81 -0.29 12.89 -8.32
N LYS A 82 -1.48 13.44 -8.05
CA LYS A 82 -1.71 14.37 -6.93
C LYS A 82 -2.32 13.68 -5.73
N THR A 83 -3.36 12.88 -5.96
CA THR A 83 -4.05 12.11 -4.94
C THR A 83 -3.97 10.63 -5.24
N ILE A 84 -4.15 9.81 -4.22
CA ILE A 84 -4.16 8.36 -4.32
C ILE A 84 -5.09 7.77 -3.28
N ILE A 85 -5.63 6.60 -3.57
CA ILE A 85 -6.37 5.81 -2.60
C ILE A 85 -5.38 4.93 -1.86
N ILE A 86 -5.48 4.87 -0.53
CA ILE A 86 -4.72 3.93 0.29
C ILE A 86 -5.68 2.84 0.77
N GLU A 87 -5.33 1.60 0.46
CA GLU A 87 -6.04 0.41 0.89
C GLU A 87 -5.13 -0.43 1.78
N PHE A 88 -5.42 -0.44 3.07
CA PHE A 88 -4.78 -1.30 4.05
C PHE A 88 -5.56 -2.62 4.17
N ARG A 89 -4.82 -3.73 4.20
CA ARG A 89 -5.36 -5.09 4.35
C ARG A 89 -4.58 -5.85 5.41
N PHE A 90 -5.30 -6.44 6.35
CA PHE A 90 -4.77 -7.38 7.34
C PHE A 90 -5.87 -8.39 7.68
N GLU A 91 -5.61 -9.69 7.47
CA GLU A 91 -6.61 -10.76 7.61
C GLU A 91 -7.94 -10.42 6.89
N ASN A 92 -9.04 -10.29 7.63
CA ASN A 92 -10.36 -9.91 7.13
C ASN A 92 -10.64 -8.40 7.18
N TYR A 93 -9.70 -7.60 7.68
CA TYR A 93 -9.81 -6.15 7.76
C TYR A 93 -9.35 -5.50 6.45
N ILE A 94 -10.21 -4.65 5.89
CA ILE A 94 -9.93 -3.83 4.72
C ILE A 94 -10.34 -2.40 5.03
N LEU A 95 -9.35 -1.52 5.15
CA LEU A 95 -9.58 -0.10 5.37
C LEU A 95 -9.17 0.65 4.12
N LYS A 96 -10.04 1.55 3.67
CA LYS A 96 -9.84 2.36 2.47
C LYS A 96 -9.90 3.83 2.84
N PHE A 97 -8.92 4.60 2.37
CA PHE A 97 -8.89 6.05 2.54
C PHE A 97 -8.68 6.69 1.17
N ASP A 98 -9.63 7.52 0.78
CA ASP A 98 -9.65 8.18 -0.52
C ASP A 98 -8.97 9.57 -0.44
N ASP A 99 -8.61 10.13 -1.61
CA ASP A 99 -8.08 11.49 -1.75
C ASP A 99 -6.80 11.81 -0.94
N ILE A 100 -5.95 10.81 -0.69
CA ILE A 100 -4.69 11.01 0.02
C ILE A 100 -3.71 11.77 -0.88
N LYS A 101 -3.22 12.91 -0.40
CA LYS A 101 -2.21 13.67 -1.15
C LYS A 101 -0.91 12.87 -1.23
N THR A 102 -0.43 12.62 -2.44
CA THR A 102 0.82 11.88 -2.68
C THR A 102 2.04 12.56 -2.07
N ASP A 103 2.02 13.89 -1.92
CA ASP A 103 3.09 14.64 -1.24
C ASP A 103 3.21 14.26 0.25
N TRP A 104 2.16 13.74 0.90
CA TRP A 104 2.24 13.21 2.26
C TRP A 104 2.99 11.88 2.34
N LEU A 105 3.22 11.22 1.20
CA LEU A 105 3.91 9.93 1.09
C LEU A 105 5.39 10.08 0.71
N ASN A 106 5.82 11.31 0.39
CA ASN A 106 7.22 11.64 0.15
C ASN A 106 7.90 11.97 1.48
N LEU A 107 8.47 10.95 2.10
CA LEU A 107 8.92 11.00 3.50
C LEU A 107 10.44 11.06 3.58
N ASN A 108 10.96 12.09 4.25
CA ASN A 108 12.39 12.30 4.48
C ASN A 108 12.81 12.09 5.94
N GLN A 109 11.98 11.39 6.72
CA GLN A 109 12.15 11.10 8.14
C GLN A 109 11.41 9.81 8.50
N LYS A 110 11.75 9.20 9.64
CA LYS A 110 11.03 8.03 10.14
C LYS A 110 9.57 8.35 10.47
N MET A 111 8.69 7.42 10.16
CA MET A 111 7.25 7.55 10.36
C MET A 111 6.67 6.34 11.09
N ASN A 112 5.63 6.57 11.88
CA ASN A 112 4.67 5.54 12.27
C ASN A 112 3.33 5.82 11.58
N TRP A 113 2.85 4.86 10.80
CA TRP A 113 1.54 4.88 10.18
C TRP A 113 0.59 4.03 11.02
N ASN A 114 -0.41 4.66 11.62
CA ASN A 114 -1.36 3.96 12.48
C ASN A 114 -2.72 3.85 11.80
N PHE A 115 -3.22 2.62 11.66
CA PHE A 115 -4.57 2.33 11.23
C PHE A 115 -5.40 1.94 12.45
N LYS A 116 -6.56 2.58 12.65
CA LYS A 116 -7.45 2.26 13.78
C LYS A 116 -8.89 2.05 13.31
N ILE A 117 -9.58 1.09 13.93
CA ILE A 117 -11.03 0.89 13.79
C ILE A 117 -11.69 1.19 15.13
N ASP A 118 -12.70 2.05 15.11
CA ASP A 118 -13.55 2.35 16.26
C ASP A 118 -15.01 1.90 16.01
N PHE A 119 -15.70 1.51 17.07
CA PHE A 119 -17.06 0.98 17.07
C PHE A 119 -17.95 1.68 18.11
N PRO A 120 -19.27 1.73 17.91
CA PRO A 120 -20.20 2.23 18.91
C PRO A 120 -20.08 1.48 20.26
N PRO A 121 -20.25 2.18 21.40
CA PRO A 121 -20.40 3.63 21.54
C PRO A 121 -19.10 4.36 21.23
N PHE A 122 -19.13 5.49 20.51
CA PHE A 122 -17.90 6.23 20.17
C PHE A 122 -17.48 7.11 21.36
N ASP A 123 -16.61 6.58 22.22
CA ASP A 123 -16.21 7.20 23.49
C ASP A 123 -15.08 8.24 23.34
N GLU A 124 -14.25 8.09 22.30
CA GLU A 124 -13.14 9.00 22.03
C GLU A 124 -13.62 10.15 21.14
N GLU A 125 -13.75 11.33 21.75
CA GLU A 125 -13.92 12.68 21.19
C GLU A 125 -14.39 12.77 19.73
N LEU A 126 -15.67 12.48 19.51
CA LEU A 126 -16.42 13.02 18.38
C LEU A 126 -17.26 14.22 18.85
N ASN A 127 -16.55 15.31 19.16
CA ASN A 127 -17.08 16.68 19.12
C ASN A 127 -17.23 17.19 17.68
N ASN A 128 -17.22 16.28 16.68
CA ASN A 128 -17.48 16.65 15.31
C ASN A 128 -18.99 16.68 15.10
N GLU A 129 -19.59 17.85 15.34
CA GLU A 129 -21.03 18.12 15.21
C GLU A 129 -21.58 17.77 13.81
N THR A 130 -20.70 17.56 12.83
CA THR A 130 -21.02 17.21 11.44
C THR A 130 -21.24 15.72 11.19
N LEU A 131 -20.91 14.85 12.14
CA LEU A 131 -21.05 13.40 11.99
C LEU A 131 -22.44 12.93 12.42
N ASN A 132 -23.23 12.42 11.48
CA ASN A 132 -24.48 11.74 11.80
C ASN A 132 -24.16 10.42 12.50
N LYS A 133 -24.50 10.30 13.79
CA LYS A 133 -24.16 9.13 14.60
C LYS A 133 -25.20 8.01 14.52
N GLU A 134 -26.41 8.27 14.01
CA GLU A 134 -27.51 7.30 14.05
C GLU A 134 -27.26 6.07 13.16
N ASP A 135 -26.70 6.28 11.97
CA ASP A 135 -26.44 5.22 10.99
C ASP A 135 -24.95 4.79 10.96
N LEU A 136 -24.11 5.37 11.82
CA LEU A 136 -22.66 5.14 11.79
C LEU A 136 -22.31 3.77 12.38
N LYS A 137 -21.79 2.86 11.56
CA LYS A 137 -21.44 1.48 11.96
C LYS A 137 -20.07 1.37 12.61
N MET A 138 -19.08 2.09 12.06
CA MET A 138 -17.70 2.11 12.54
C MET A 138 -16.96 3.32 11.95
N ILE A 139 -15.78 3.62 12.48
CA ILE A 139 -14.92 4.69 11.97
C ILE A 139 -13.53 4.12 11.72
N TYR A 140 -12.99 4.41 10.54
CA TYR A 140 -11.61 4.12 10.23
C TYR A 140 -10.77 5.39 10.42
N TYR A 141 -9.65 5.24 11.12
CA TYR A 141 -8.66 6.28 11.28
C TYR A 141 -7.38 5.86 10.58
N PHE A 142 -6.73 6.82 9.94
CA PHE A 142 -5.39 6.68 9.44
C PHE A 142 -4.54 7.87 9.84
N GLN A 143 -3.51 7.61 10.64
CA GLN A 143 -2.63 8.62 11.19
C GLN A 143 -1.22 8.50 10.59
N PHE A 144 -0.69 9.62 10.12
CA PHE A 144 0.70 9.79 9.70
C PHE A 144 1.47 10.47 10.82
N ASN A 145 2.20 9.69 11.63
CA ASN A 145 2.90 10.21 12.80
C ASN A 145 4.41 10.30 12.53
N PRO A 146 4.98 11.50 12.33
CA PRO A 146 6.42 11.65 12.23
C PRO A 146 7.10 11.36 13.57
N LEU A 147 8.23 10.66 13.54
CA LEU A 147 8.96 10.27 14.75
C LEU A 147 10.11 11.22 15.12
N GLU A 148 10.39 12.19 14.24
CA GLU A 148 11.51 13.11 14.43
C GLU A 148 11.04 14.56 14.53
N ARG A 149 10.20 15.03 13.60
CA ARG A 149 9.73 16.43 13.56
C ARG A 149 8.39 16.61 12.84
N GLY A 150 7.67 17.66 13.23
CA GLY A 150 6.38 18.04 12.65
C GLY A 150 5.20 17.47 13.43
N GLU A 151 4.00 17.84 12.99
CA GLU A 151 2.74 17.37 13.57
C GLU A 151 2.21 16.18 12.77
N GLY A 152 1.47 15.31 13.47
CA GLY A 152 0.80 14.19 12.83
C GLY A 152 -0.39 14.66 11.98
N ILE A 153 -0.71 13.89 10.94
CA ILE A 153 -1.94 14.07 10.16
C ILE A 153 -2.86 12.92 10.49
N GLU A 154 -4.12 13.20 10.82
CA GLU A 154 -5.16 12.18 10.98
C GLU A 154 -6.23 12.32 9.90
N ILE A 155 -6.63 11.19 9.35
CA ILE A 155 -7.72 11.07 8.39
C ILE A 155 -8.78 10.18 9.02
N ILE A 156 -10.00 10.70 9.07
CA ILE A 156 -11.17 10.03 9.62
C ILE A 156 -12.08 9.64 8.47
N ASN A 157 -12.40 8.36 8.34
CA ASN A 157 -13.31 7.82 7.34
C ASN A 157 -14.50 7.12 8.03
N PRO A 158 -15.66 7.80 8.16
CA PRO A 158 -16.86 7.23 8.74
C PRO A 158 -17.49 6.17 7.81
N ILE A 159 -17.93 5.04 8.38
CA ILE A 159 -18.55 3.93 7.65
C ILE A 159 -20.00 3.76 8.11
N TYR A 160 -20.94 4.04 7.21
CA TYR A 160 -22.39 3.97 7.43
C TYR A 160 -23.01 2.65 6.98
#